data_AF-A0A101VV80-F1
#
_entry.id   AF-A0A101VV80-F1
#
_cell.length_a   1.000
_cell.length_b   1.000
_cell.length_c   1.000
_cell.angle_alpha   90.00
_cell.angle_beta   90.00
_cell.angle_gamma   90.00
#
_symmetry.space_group_name_H-M   'P 1'
#
loop_
_entity.id
_entity.type
_entity.pdbx_description
1 polymer ?
#
loop_
_entity_poly.entity_id
_entity_poly.type
_entity_poly.pdbx_seq_one_letter_code
_entity_poly.pdbx_strand_id
1 'polypeptide(L)'
;MSNYDVAAWMFPLESGLKKKHIIKVLSLLPEDCEIVPFEIHENNSSAYGFATTRVIDEEENGLESIVDLLGSVVEDWTNESSEYTFTLPSGKNVYIGCDFRTVIIGEE
;
A
#
# COMPACT_ATOMS: atom_id res chain seq x y z
N MET A 1 11.66 -12.55 7.89
CA MET A 1 10.86 -13.08 6.77
C MET A 1 9.85 -12.01 6.42
N SER A 2 9.77 -11.66 5.14
CA SER A 2 8.72 -10.80 4.61
C SER A 2 7.35 -11.47 4.81
N ASN A 3 6.38 -10.74 5.33
CA ASN A 3 5.11 -11.30 5.84
C ASN A 3 3.88 -10.88 5.03
N TYR A 4 4.06 -10.05 3.99
CA TYR A 4 2.96 -9.45 3.24
C TYR A 4 2.90 -9.99 1.81
N ASP A 5 1.67 -10.17 1.32
CA ASP A 5 1.36 -10.58 -0.04
C ASP A 5 1.10 -9.37 -0.95
N VAL A 6 0.76 -8.24 -0.34
CA VAL A 6 0.54 -6.94 -0.99
C VAL A 6 1.21 -5.87 -0.13
N ALA A 7 1.98 -5.00 -0.77
CA ALA A 7 2.58 -3.85 -0.10
C ALA A 7 2.43 -2.60 -0.96
N ALA A 8 2.02 -1.49 -0.35
CA ALA A 8 1.86 -0.21 -1.01
C ALA A 8 2.46 0.93 -0.17
N TRP A 9 2.82 2.02 -0.85
CA TRP A 9 3.30 3.24 -0.22
C TRP A 9 2.52 4.44 -0.75
N MET A 10 1.90 5.17 0.16
CA MET A 10 1.22 6.43 -0.11
C MET A 10 2.20 7.58 -0.15
N PHE A 11 2.00 8.50 -1.10
CA PHE A 11 2.78 9.71 -1.23
C PHE A 11 1.90 10.89 -1.67
N PRO A 12 2.26 12.13 -1.28
CA PRO A 12 1.59 13.31 -1.80
C PRO A 12 1.84 13.43 -3.30
N LEU A 13 0.80 13.81 -4.05
CA LEU A 13 0.90 14.10 -5.49
C LEU A 13 2.04 15.08 -5.81
N GLU A 14 2.25 16.07 -4.95
CA GLU A 14 3.28 17.10 -5.12
C GLU A 14 4.72 16.61 -4.88
N SER A 15 4.92 15.60 -4.03
CA SER A 15 6.27 15.10 -3.67
C SER A 15 6.70 13.89 -4.51
N GLY A 16 5.74 13.21 -5.14
CA GLY A 16 5.94 12.09 -6.05
C GLY A 16 6.55 10.83 -5.44
N LEU A 17 6.57 9.76 -6.24
CA LEU A 17 7.18 8.49 -5.87
C LEU A 17 8.71 8.59 -5.88
N LYS A 18 9.36 8.24 -4.77
CA LYS A 18 10.83 8.23 -4.64
C LYS A 18 11.34 6.80 -4.62
N LYS A 19 12.55 6.57 -5.16
CA LYS A 19 13.22 5.26 -5.17
C LYS A 19 13.26 4.58 -3.79
N LYS A 20 13.44 5.36 -2.72
CA LYS A 20 13.43 4.84 -1.33
C LYS A 20 12.11 4.16 -0.96
N HIS A 21 10.97 4.64 -1.47
CA HIS A 21 9.66 4.06 -1.20
C HIS A 21 9.53 2.71 -1.90
N ILE A 22 9.92 2.64 -3.18
CA ILE A 22 9.91 1.41 -3.96
C ILE A 22 10.76 0.32 -3.28
N ILE A 23 12.00 0.65 -2.88
CA ILE A 23 12.88 -0.29 -2.18
C ILE A 23 12.23 -0.79 -0.87
N LYS A 24 11.58 0.11 -0.12
CA LYS A 24 10.90 -0.25 1.11
C LYS A 24 9.72 -1.20 0.86
N VAL A 25 8.89 -0.91 -0.13
CA VAL A 25 7.76 -1.79 -0.52
C VAL A 25 8.27 -3.17 -0.94
N LEU A 26 9.29 -3.23 -1.79
CA LEU A 26 9.88 -4.51 -2.23
C LEU A 26 10.45 -5.32 -1.07
N SER A 27 11.06 -4.66 -0.07
CA SER A 27 11.60 -5.35 1.12
C SER A 27 10.53 -5.99 2.02
N LEU A 28 9.25 -5.62 1.85
CA LEU A 28 8.12 -6.17 2.61
C LEU A 28 7.53 -7.44 1.96
N LEU A 29 7.90 -7.71 0.71
CA LEU A 29 7.42 -8.83 -0.09
C LEU A 29 8.41 -10.01 -0.04
N PRO A 30 7.97 -11.24 -0.33
CA PRO A 30 8.84 -12.41 -0.38
C PRO A 30 9.96 -12.24 -1.43
N GLU A 31 11.18 -12.70 -1.13
CA GLU A 31 12.33 -12.51 -2.02
C GLU A 31 12.22 -13.29 -3.35
N ASP A 32 11.64 -14.50 -3.30
CA ASP A 32 11.51 -15.40 -4.46
C ASP A 32 10.03 -15.49 -4.86
N CYS A 33 9.48 -14.38 -5.36
CA CYS A 33 8.11 -14.33 -5.87
C CYS A 33 7.98 -13.47 -7.12
N GLU A 34 6.99 -13.77 -7.93
CA GLU A 34 6.55 -12.90 -9.01
C GLU A 34 5.61 -11.83 -8.43
N ILE A 35 5.83 -10.59 -8.86
CA ILE A 35 5.09 -9.43 -8.37
C ILE A 35 4.49 -8.65 -9.53
N VAL A 36 3.33 -8.04 -9.29
CA VAL A 36 2.63 -7.18 -10.24
C VAL A 36 2.51 -5.79 -9.61
N PRO A 37 3.01 -4.73 -10.28
CA PRO A 37 2.86 -3.36 -9.81
C PRO A 37 1.43 -2.87 -9.99
N PHE A 38 0.99 -1.98 -9.08
CA PHE A 38 -0.27 -1.27 -9.19
C PHE A 38 -0.16 0.15 -8.65
N GLU A 39 -1.08 1.01 -9.08
CA GLU A 39 -1.18 2.39 -8.63
C GLU A 39 -2.64 2.73 -8.36
N ILE A 40 -2.86 3.57 -7.34
CA ILE A 40 -4.17 4.00 -6.86
C ILE A 40 -4.15 5.52 -6.78
N HIS A 41 -5.19 6.16 -7.32
CA HIS A 41 -5.33 7.61 -7.35
C HIS A 41 -6.70 8.00 -6.79
N GLU A 42 -6.73 8.45 -5.54
CA GLU A 42 -7.97 8.84 -4.86
C GLU A 42 -7.85 10.24 -4.26
N ASN A 43 -8.81 11.11 -4.60
CA ASN A 43 -8.90 12.51 -4.18
C ASN A 43 -7.56 13.26 -4.19
N ASN A 44 -6.87 13.31 -3.05
CA ASN A 44 -5.63 14.08 -2.81
C ASN A 44 -4.37 13.22 -2.62
N SER A 45 -4.51 11.90 -2.74
CA SER A 45 -3.45 10.94 -2.42
C SER A 45 -3.23 9.98 -3.58
N SER A 46 -2.00 9.49 -3.70
CA SER A 46 -1.72 8.35 -4.56
C SER A 46 -0.91 7.32 -3.81
N ALA A 47 -1.18 6.06 -4.11
CA ALA A 47 -0.44 4.93 -3.57
C ALA A 47 0.16 4.12 -4.71
N TYR A 48 1.42 3.74 -4.56
CA TYR A 48 2.08 2.82 -5.48
C TYR A 48 2.48 1.57 -4.71
N GLY A 49 2.17 0.40 -5.27
CA GLY A 49 2.39 -0.87 -4.60
C GLY A 49 2.70 -2.01 -5.55
N PHE A 50 2.95 -3.16 -4.93
CA PHE A 50 3.14 -4.42 -5.62
C PHE A 50 2.35 -5.50 -4.88
N ALA A 51 1.72 -6.39 -5.65
CA ALA A 51 1.05 -7.58 -5.17
C ALA A 51 1.77 -8.82 -5.71
N THR A 52 1.85 -9.89 -4.93
CA THR A 52 2.36 -11.16 -5.44
C THR A 52 1.38 -11.79 -6.43
N THR A 53 1.86 -12.49 -7.46
CA THR A 53 0.96 -13.21 -8.40
C THR A 53 0.08 -14.21 -7.67
N ARG A 54 0.62 -14.85 -6.62
CA ARG A 54 -0.10 -15.77 -5.75
C ARG A 54 -1.39 -15.17 -5.18
N VAL A 55 -1.37 -13.96 -4.64
CA VAL A 55 -2.60 -13.34 -4.11
C VAL A 55 -3.56 -12.96 -5.24
N ILE A 56 -3.05 -12.56 -6.40
CA ILE A 56 -3.88 -12.23 -7.57
C ILE A 56 -4.60 -13.47 -8.09
N ASP A 57 -3.95 -14.64 -8.10
CA ASP A 57 -4.56 -15.89 -8.55
C ASP A 57 -5.60 -16.45 -7.57
N GLU A 58 -5.52 -16.05 -6.28
CA GLU A 58 -6.41 -16.51 -5.22
C GLU A 58 -7.64 -15.60 -5.00
N GLU A 59 -7.60 -14.35 -5.46
CA GLU A 59 -8.72 -13.40 -5.38
C GLU A 59 -9.67 -13.52 -6.59
N GLU A 60 -10.99 -13.48 -6.36
CA GLU A 60 -12.01 -13.74 -7.39
C GLU A 60 -11.96 -12.77 -8.59
N ASN A 61 -11.57 -11.51 -8.38
CA ASN A 61 -11.30 -10.53 -9.46
C ASN A 61 -9.82 -10.11 -9.51
N GLY A 62 -8.94 -10.94 -8.94
CA GLY A 62 -7.50 -10.72 -8.92
C GLY A 62 -7.08 -9.35 -8.39
N LEU A 63 -6.28 -8.64 -9.19
CA LEU A 63 -5.71 -7.35 -8.80
C LEU A 63 -6.76 -6.26 -8.61
N GLU A 64 -7.88 -6.31 -9.33
CA GLU A 64 -8.92 -5.27 -9.26
C GLU A 64 -9.55 -5.20 -7.86
N SER A 65 -9.89 -6.36 -7.27
CA SER A 65 -10.42 -6.40 -5.89
C SER A 65 -9.43 -5.89 -4.85
N ILE A 66 -8.13 -6.12 -5.04
CA ILE A 66 -7.09 -5.60 -4.15
C ILE A 66 -7.02 -4.07 -4.27
N VAL A 67 -7.07 -3.56 -5.51
CA VAL A 67 -7.04 -2.12 -5.80
C VAL A 67 -8.28 -1.43 -5.25
N ASP A 68 -9.48 -1.98 -5.43
CA ASP A 68 -10.72 -1.41 -4.88
C ASP A 68 -10.68 -1.30 -3.35
N LEU A 69 -10.25 -2.37 -2.67
CA LEU A 69 -10.13 -2.37 -1.20
C LEU A 69 -9.11 -1.35 -0.71
N LEU A 70 -7.96 -1.27 -1.37
CA LEU A 70 -6.94 -0.29 -1.06
C LEU A 70 -7.36 1.14 -1.43
N GLY A 71 -8.18 1.30 -2.47
CA GLY A 71 -8.76 2.57 -2.89
C GLY A 71 -9.54 3.22 -1.75
N SER A 72 -10.45 2.48 -1.12
CA SER A 72 -11.18 2.96 0.06
C SER A 72 -10.24 3.35 1.21
N VAL A 73 -9.15 2.60 1.43
CA VAL A 73 -8.16 2.92 2.48
C VAL A 73 -7.38 4.20 2.16
N VAL A 74 -7.03 4.42 0.88
CA VAL A 74 -6.32 5.61 0.42
C VAL A 74 -7.23 6.84 0.47
N GLU A 75 -8.52 6.67 0.15
CA GLU A 75 -9.54 7.72 0.23
C GLU A 75 -9.82 8.16 1.68
N ASP A 76 -10.07 7.20 2.58
CA ASP A 76 -10.37 7.45 4.00
C ASP A 76 -9.12 7.76 4.86
N TRP A 77 -7.93 7.89 4.25
CA TRP A 77 -6.69 8.06 4.99
C TRP A 77 -6.63 9.41 5.71
N THR A 78 -6.99 9.39 6.98
CA THR A 78 -7.08 10.56 7.85
C THR A 78 -5.83 10.72 8.72
N ASN A 79 -4.63 10.66 8.13
CA ASN A 79 -3.39 11.23 8.70
C ASN A 79 -2.92 10.82 10.12
N GLU A 80 -3.55 9.83 10.78
CA GLU A 80 -3.25 9.48 12.18
C GLU A 80 -2.19 8.39 12.35
N SER A 81 -1.87 7.62 11.31
CA SER A 81 -0.90 6.53 11.36
C SER A 81 0.10 6.60 10.20
N SER A 82 1.36 6.23 10.45
CA SER A 82 2.41 6.15 9.41
C SER A 82 2.38 4.84 8.62
N GLU A 83 1.60 3.86 9.11
CA GLU A 83 1.42 2.56 8.49
C GLU A 83 0.08 1.95 8.91
N TYR A 84 -0.48 1.11 8.03
CA TYR A 84 -1.69 0.36 8.26
C TYR A 84 -1.53 -1.03 7.67
N THR A 85 -2.01 -2.03 8.40
CA THR A 85 -1.94 -3.43 7.99
C THR A 85 -3.27 -4.08 8.20
N PHE A 86 -3.70 -4.87 7.22
CA PHE A 86 -4.94 -5.61 7.28
C PHE A 86 -4.82 -6.93 6.52
N THR A 87 -5.88 -7.74 6.60
CA THR A 87 -5.93 -9.05 5.96
C THR A 87 -7.08 -9.07 4.96
N LEU A 88 -6.81 -9.56 3.75
CA LEU A 88 -7.84 -9.78 2.74
C LEU A 88 -8.80 -10.91 3.18
N PRO A 89 -10.02 -10.99 2.60
CA PRO A 89 -10.94 -12.10 2.87
C PRO A 89 -10.32 -13.49 2.64
N SER A 90 -9.36 -13.62 1.72
CA SER A 90 -8.57 -14.83 1.46
C SER A 90 -7.54 -15.18 2.54
N GLY A 91 -7.35 -14.32 3.55
CA GLY A 91 -6.35 -14.52 4.61
C GLY A 91 -4.95 -13.99 4.29
N LYS A 92 -4.78 -13.25 3.18
CA LYS A 92 -3.49 -12.66 2.77
C LYS A 92 -3.22 -11.33 3.45
N ASN A 93 -1.95 -11.07 3.75
CA ASN A 93 -1.57 -9.89 4.53
C ASN A 93 -1.23 -8.71 3.61
N VAL A 94 -1.80 -7.55 3.93
CA VAL A 94 -1.60 -6.31 3.20
C VAL A 94 -0.91 -5.28 4.09
N TYR A 95 0.06 -4.58 3.51
CA TYR A 95 0.74 -3.45 4.12
C TYR A 95 0.52 -2.19 3.29
N ILE A 96 0.15 -1.09 3.95
CA ILE A 96 0.18 0.24 3.35
C ILE A 96 0.92 1.20 4.27
N GLY A 97 2.02 1.77 3.77
CA GLY A 97 2.83 2.74 4.50
C GLY A 97 2.62 4.15 3.97
N CYS A 98 2.98 5.15 4.77
CA CYS A 98 2.80 6.54 4.40
C CYS A 98 3.95 7.45 4.85
N ASP A 99 4.36 8.40 3.99
CA ASP A 99 5.33 9.45 4.33
C ASP A 99 4.67 10.68 5.00
N PHE A 100 3.34 10.71 5.20
CA PHE A 100 2.72 11.76 6.00
C PHE A 100 3.21 11.67 7.45
N ARG A 101 4.21 12.49 7.81
CA ARG A 101 4.45 12.85 9.20
C ARG A 101 3.49 13.97 9.53
N THR A 102 2.40 13.67 10.21
CA THR A 102 1.62 14.71 10.88
C THR A 102 2.51 15.33 11.94
N VAL A 103 3.11 16.47 11.63
CA VAL A 103 3.63 17.36 12.68
C VAL A 103 2.38 17.91 13.34
N ILE A 104 2.02 17.37 14.50
CA ILE A 104 1.09 18.08 15.39
C ILE A 104 1.85 19.33 15.81
N ILE A 105 1.61 20.45 15.13
CA ILE A 105 1.99 21.75 15.65
C ILE A 105 1.05 21.95 16.82
N GLY A 106 1.54 21.67 18.04
CA GLY A 106 0.82 22.07 19.24
C GLY A 106 0.60 23.58 19.15
N GLU A 107 -0.66 23.99 19.08
CA GLU A 107 -1.02 25.38 19.37
C GLU A 107 -0.67 25.62 20.84
N GLU A 108 0.38 26.42 21.09
CA GLU A 108 0.63 27.07 22.38
C GLU A 108 -0.22 28.34 22.52
#